data_AF-A0A2H9L2Z8-F1
#
_entry.id   AF-A0A2H9L2Z8-F1
#
_cell.length_a   1.000
_cell.length_b   1.000
_cell.length_c   1.000
_cell.angle_alpha   90.00
_cell.angle_beta   90.00
_cell.angle_gamma   90.00
#
_symmetry.space_group_name_H-M   'P 1'
#
loop_
_entity.id
_entity.type
_entity.pdbx_description
1 polymer ?
#
loop_
_entity_poly.entity_id
_entity_poly.type
_entity_poly.pdbx_seq_one_letter_code
_entity_poly.pdbx_strand_id
1 'polypeptide(L)'
;MPLKSLVSLEDFRNTYPGCAYAPSLKKVGHLLPLSMDHRLFPHVNRLVAFTLFSGYIEKGYRPYLSEKPEMLAKTERLFGGVFEDADYEPRTIYRGKGGQLRPKESGRPFGRILSVLGVPVGKPKSRAQLELPPYIMDAVKRAKTDPLAMQTLRDFSAVMLKLRLRTRQPPRTTAAGVEKRSPFHLLELPESTNKKSAEKFARQVLKLLKTVSKREMTLHVRPYRNRWMAVIRFVDPLSRSADGRYVSSR
;
A
#
# COMPACT_ATOMS: atom_id res chain seq x y z
N MET A 1 -19.87 -12.19 -7.00
CA MET A 1 -20.26 -11.19 -8.04
C MET A 1 -19.00 -10.59 -8.65
N PRO A 2 -18.85 -10.58 -9.98
CA PRO A 2 -17.63 -10.09 -10.62
C PRO A 2 -17.43 -8.60 -10.33
N LEU A 3 -16.19 -8.21 -10.04
CA LEU A 3 -15.80 -6.81 -9.86
C LEU A 3 -16.19 -6.04 -11.13
N LYS A 4 -17.16 -5.13 -11.04
CA LYS A 4 -17.61 -4.27 -12.16
C LYS A 4 -16.54 -3.26 -12.64
N SER A 5 -15.31 -3.33 -12.11
CA SER A 5 -14.14 -2.61 -12.61
C SER A 5 -13.11 -3.52 -13.27
N LEU A 6 -13.48 -4.75 -13.65
CA LEU A 6 -12.65 -5.57 -14.53
C LEU A 6 -12.48 -4.79 -15.85
N VAL A 7 -11.24 -4.40 -16.15
CA VAL A 7 -10.82 -4.14 -17.52
C VAL A 7 -11.33 -5.34 -18.32
N SER A 8 -12.28 -5.12 -19.23
CA SER A 8 -12.81 -6.23 -20.00
C SER A 8 -11.65 -6.88 -20.76
N LEU A 9 -11.77 -8.17 -21.06
CA LEU A 9 -10.74 -8.89 -21.83
C LEU A 9 -10.43 -8.15 -23.14
N GLU A 10 -11.45 -7.51 -23.70
CA GLU A 10 -11.40 -6.68 -24.90
C GLU A 10 -10.67 -5.36 -24.62
N ASP A 11 -11.00 -4.64 -23.54
CA ASP A 11 -10.27 -3.43 -23.13
C ASP A 11 -8.80 -3.72 -22.85
N PHE A 12 -8.47 -4.84 -22.19
CA PHE A 12 -7.09 -5.21 -21.87
C PHE A 12 -6.30 -5.57 -23.14
N ARG A 13 -6.92 -6.34 -24.05
CA ARG A 13 -6.32 -6.70 -25.35
C ARG A 13 -6.11 -5.46 -26.22
N ASN A 14 -7.09 -4.56 -26.26
CA ASN A 14 -7.04 -3.30 -27.00
C ASN A 14 -5.99 -2.34 -26.41
N THR A 15 -5.81 -2.35 -25.08
CA THR A 15 -4.83 -1.50 -24.41
C THR A 15 -3.40 -2.02 -24.55
N TYR A 16 -3.18 -3.35 -24.65
CA TYR A 16 -1.84 -3.96 -24.60
C TYR A 16 -1.61 -5.11 -25.62
N PRO A 17 -1.62 -4.83 -26.93
CA PRO A 17 -1.31 -5.82 -27.95
C PRO A 17 0.14 -6.32 -27.80
N GLY A 18 0.35 -7.64 -27.68
CA GLY A 18 1.69 -8.26 -27.60
C GLY A 18 2.08 -8.92 -26.26
N CYS A 19 1.11 -9.23 -25.39
CA CYS A 19 1.39 -9.99 -24.17
C CYS A 19 1.69 -11.48 -24.45
N ALA A 20 2.96 -11.83 -24.68
CA ALA A 20 3.42 -13.22 -24.70
C ALA A 20 3.48 -13.80 -23.26
N TYR A 21 2.89 -14.98 -23.10
CA TYR A 21 2.56 -15.66 -21.84
C TYR A 21 3.77 -16.37 -21.20
N ALA A 22 3.86 -16.34 -19.87
CA ALA A 22 4.76 -17.22 -19.12
C ALA A 22 4.22 -18.67 -19.11
N PRO A 23 5.05 -19.70 -19.32
CA PRO A 23 4.63 -21.10 -19.40
C PRO A 23 3.92 -21.65 -18.16
N SER A 24 4.22 -21.18 -16.95
CA SER A 24 3.51 -21.59 -15.73
C SER A 24 2.09 -21.05 -15.64
N LEU A 25 1.82 -19.92 -16.30
CA LEU A 25 0.46 -19.39 -16.51
C LEU A 25 -0.26 -20.09 -17.68
N LYS A 26 0.38 -21.01 -18.44
CA LYS A 26 -0.30 -21.78 -19.50
C LYS A 26 -1.29 -22.81 -18.96
N LYS A 27 -1.11 -23.31 -17.73
CA LYS A 27 -2.12 -24.20 -17.10
C LYS A 27 -3.38 -23.46 -16.66
N VAL A 28 -3.35 -22.14 -16.66
CA VAL A 28 -4.51 -21.28 -16.40
C VAL A 28 -4.68 -20.39 -17.63
N GLY A 29 -5.20 -20.97 -18.72
CA GLY A 29 -5.45 -20.31 -20.01
C GLY A 29 -6.46 -19.15 -19.98
N HIS A 30 -6.73 -18.59 -18.80
CA HIS A 30 -7.66 -17.51 -18.58
C HIS A 30 -6.99 -16.51 -17.64
N LEU A 31 -6.92 -15.24 -18.06
CA LEU A 31 -6.67 -14.13 -17.14
C LEU A 31 -7.56 -14.35 -15.91
N LEU A 32 -6.95 -14.53 -14.74
CA LEU A 32 -7.67 -14.78 -13.49
C LEU A 32 -8.79 -13.74 -13.37
N PRO A 33 -10.08 -14.13 -13.35
CA PRO A 33 -11.08 -13.29 -12.71
C PRO A 33 -10.68 -13.25 -11.24
N LEU A 34 -9.82 -12.29 -10.89
CA LEU A 34 -9.36 -12.02 -9.53
C LEU A 34 -10.51 -11.32 -8.81
N SER A 35 -11.60 -12.06 -8.64
CA SER A 35 -12.66 -11.69 -7.73
C SER A 35 -12.09 -11.72 -6.31
N MET A 36 -12.67 -10.94 -5.40
CA MET A 36 -12.15 -10.85 -4.02
C MET A 36 -12.16 -12.20 -3.30
N ASP A 37 -13.03 -13.12 -3.73
CA ASP A 37 -13.21 -14.49 -3.23
C ASP A 37 -12.22 -15.49 -3.82
N HIS A 38 -11.43 -15.09 -4.82
CA HIS A 38 -10.40 -15.95 -5.38
C HIS A 38 -9.27 -16.19 -4.35
N ARG A 39 -8.84 -17.44 -4.18
CA ARG A 39 -7.82 -17.83 -3.18
C ARG A 39 -6.51 -17.04 -3.26
N LEU A 40 -6.11 -16.61 -4.46
CA LEU A 40 -4.89 -15.83 -4.68
C LEU A 40 -5.08 -14.31 -4.43
N PHE A 41 -6.33 -13.85 -4.32
CA PHE A 41 -6.62 -12.42 -4.20
C PHE A 41 -5.95 -11.77 -2.97
N PRO A 42 -5.93 -12.37 -1.77
CA PRO A 42 -5.22 -11.79 -0.62
C PRO A 42 -3.73 -11.56 -0.90
N HIS A 43 -3.08 -12.48 -1.61
CA HIS A 43 -1.66 -12.41 -1.98
C HIS A 43 -1.42 -11.26 -2.96
N VAL A 44 -2.22 -11.19 -4.03
CA VAL A 44 -2.16 -10.11 -5.01
C VAL A 44 -2.48 -8.75 -4.37
N ASN A 45 -3.48 -8.68 -3.51
CA ASN A 45 -3.86 -7.47 -2.78
C ASN A 45 -2.72 -6.95 -1.89
N ARG A 46 -2.00 -7.86 -1.20
CA ARG A 46 -0.81 -7.52 -0.42
C ARG A 46 0.31 -6.99 -1.30
N LEU A 47 0.51 -7.53 -2.51
CA LEU A 47 1.49 -7.04 -3.47
C LEU A 47 1.13 -5.67 -4.03
N VAL A 48 -0.15 -5.41 -4.31
CA VAL A 48 -0.61 -4.08 -4.71
C VAL A 48 -0.29 -3.07 -3.62
N ALA A 49 -0.67 -3.36 -2.37
CA ALA A 49 -0.31 -2.52 -1.22
C ALA A 49 1.20 -2.31 -1.16
N PHE A 50 1.97 -3.40 -1.20
CA PHE A 50 3.42 -3.34 -1.14
C PHE A 50 4.00 -2.45 -2.24
N THR A 51 3.61 -2.68 -3.48
CA THR A 51 4.16 -1.98 -4.64
C THR A 51 3.76 -0.51 -4.62
N LEU A 52 2.59 -0.15 -4.10
CA LEU A 52 2.20 1.25 -3.91
C LEU A 52 3.04 1.97 -2.85
N PHE A 53 3.43 1.28 -1.77
CA PHE A 53 4.08 1.91 -0.62
C PHE A 53 5.61 1.80 -0.63
N SER A 54 6.17 0.74 -1.22
CA SER A 54 7.61 0.41 -1.14
C SER A 54 8.19 -0.11 -2.46
N GLY A 55 7.36 -0.33 -3.47
CA GLY A 55 7.79 -0.85 -4.77
C GLY A 55 7.51 0.09 -5.93
N TYR A 56 7.86 -0.41 -7.11
CA TYR A 56 7.82 0.30 -8.38
C TYR A 56 7.57 -0.69 -9.51
N ILE A 57 6.94 -0.22 -10.59
CA ILE A 57 6.84 -0.97 -11.84
C ILE A 57 7.63 -0.19 -12.89
N GLU A 58 8.70 -0.77 -13.43
CA GLU A 58 9.45 -0.15 -14.53
C GLU A 58 8.56 0.01 -15.77
N LYS A 59 8.90 0.92 -16.70
CA LYS A 59 8.15 1.12 -17.96
C LYS A 59 7.94 -0.17 -18.75
N GLY A 60 8.85 -1.15 -18.61
CA GLY A 60 8.72 -2.49 -19.19
C GLY A 60 7.86 -3.46 -18.38
N TYR A 61 6.99 -2.97 -17.49
CA TYR A 61 6.15 -3.74 -16.55
C TYR A 61 6.93 -4.66 -15.62
N ARG A 62 8.17 -4.32 -15.27
CA ARG A 62 8.98 -5.12 -14.34
C ARG A 62 8.79 -4.58 -12.92
N PRO A 63 8.07 -5.29 -12.05
CA PRO A 63 7.93 -4.85 -10.67
C PRO A 63 9.25 -5.09 -9.93
N TYR A 64 9.62 -4.12 -9.12
CA TYR A 64 10.71 -4.26 -8.17
C TYR A 64 10.41 -3.45 -6.92
N LEU A 65 10.93 -3.94 -5.81
CA LEU A 65 10.80 -3.35 -4.50
C LEU A 65 12.11 -2.66 -4.18
N SER A 66 12.07 -1.43 -3.69
CA SER A 66 13.30 -0.69 -3.39
C SER A 66 13.29 -0.32 -1.92
N GLU A 67 14.18 -0.94 -1.16
CA GLU A 67 14.26 -0.72 0.27
C GLU A 67 15.70 -0.51 0.71
N LYS A 68 15.86 0.02 1.92
CA LYS A 68 17.18 0.10 2.53
C LYS A 68 17.72 -1.30 2.83
N PRO A 69 19.06 -1.51 2.80
CA PRO A 69 19.65 -2.83 3.02
C PRO A 69 19.16 -3.51 4.31
N GLU A 70 19.03 -2.75 5.40
CA GLU A 70 18.55 -3.25 6.69
C GLU A 70 17.09 -3.71 6.69
N MET A 71 16.27 -3.17 5.79
CA MET A 71 14.85 -3.54 5.64
C MET A 71 14.64 -4.63 4.59
N LEU A 72 15.67 -4.93 3.78
CA LEU A 72 15.54 -5.80 2.63
C LEU A 72 15.28 -7.26 3.04
N ALA A 73 16.03 -7.78 4.02
CA ALA A 73 15.83 -9.14 4.54
C ALA A 73 14.43 -9.31 5.18
N LYS A 74 13.94 -8.27 5.87
CA LYS A 74 12.57 -8.26 6.40
C LYS A 74 11.53 -8.25 5.28
N THR A 75 11.78 -7.48 4.23
CA THR A 75 10.94 -7.41 3.03
C THR A 75 10.91 -8.76 2.33
N GLU A 76 12.06 -9.39 2.12
CA GLU A 76 12.18 -10.71 1.51
C GLU A 76 11.45 -11.78 2.33
N ARG A 77 11.58 -11.80 3.67
CA ARG A 77 10.81 -12.73 4.50
C ARG A 77 9.30 -12.51 4.45
N LEU A 78 8.87 -11.25 4.37
CA LEU A 78 7.45 -10.92 4.35
C LEU A 78 6.81 -11.14 2.97
N PHE A 79 7.59 -11.09 1.89
CA PHE A 79 7.07 -11.00 0.53
C PHE A 79 7.68 -12.00 -0.46
N GLY A 80 8.74 -12.73 -0.07
CA GLY A 80 9.30 -13.84 -0.84
C GLY A 80 8.25 -14.91 -1.10
N GLY A 81 7.53 -15.32 -0.05
CA GLY A 81 6.39 -16.23 -0.16
C GLY A 81 5.31 -15.74 -1.11
N VAL A 82 5.15 -14.42 -1.28
CA VAL A 82 4.13 -13.87 -2.18
C VAL A 82 4.57 -13.93 -3.66
N PHE A 83 5.87 -13.83 -3.94
CA PHE A 83 6.39 -14.14 -5.27
C PHE A 83 6.34 -15.64 -5.55
N GLU A 84 6.68 -16.47 -4.56
CA GLU A 84 6.61 -17.94 -4.65
C GLU A 84 5.18 -18.43 -4.90
N ASP A 85 4.19 -17.87 -4.21
CA ASP A 85 2.76 -18.14 -4.43
C ASP A 85 2.30 -17.80 -5.86
N ALA A 86 3.02 -16.88 -6.53
CA ALA A 86 2.80 -16.47 -7.91
C ALA A 86 3.73 -17.19 -8.89
N ASP A 87 4.46 -18.22 -8.44
CA ASP A 87 5.43 -19.02 -9.20
C ASP A 87 6.60 -18.17 -9.75
N TYR A 88 7.05 -17.18 -8.98
CA TYR A 88 8.24 -16.39 -9.25
C TYR A 88 9.26 -16.58 -8.13
N GLU A 89 10.48 -16.94 -8.48
CA GLU A 89 11.59 -16.95 -7.54
C GLU A 89 12.01 -15.49 -7.23
N PRO A 90 11.99 -15.04 -5.97
CA PRO A 90 12.47 -13.71 -5.62
C PRO A 90 13.99 -13.63 -5.75
N ARG A 91 14.51 -12.48 -6.20
CA ARG A 91 15.93 -12.17 -6.23
C ARG A 91 16.20 -10.80 -5.63
N THR A 92 17.06 -10.80 -4.62
CA THR A 92 17.64 -9.60 -4.05
C THR A 92 18.84 -9.13 -4.86
N ILE A 93 18.87 -7.83 -5.21
CA ILE A 93 19.99 -7.16 -5.89
C ILE A 93 20.39 -5.93 -5.07
N TYR A 94 21.59 -5.95 -4.48
CA TYR A 94 22.14 -4.81 -3.77
C TYR A 94 22.74 -3.78 -4.74
N ARG A 95 22.44 -2.49 -4.54
CA ARG A 95 22.94 -1.38 -5.36
C ARG A 95 23.26 -0.16 -4.49
N GLY A 96 24.54 0.04 -4.19
CA GLY A 96 25.01 1.18 -3.39
C GLY A 96 24.38 1.21 -1.99
N LYS A 97 23.73 2.32 -1.63
CA LYS A 97 23.07 2.51 -0.32
C LYS A 97 21.67 1.86 -0.21
N GLY A 98 21.24 1.09 -1.22
CA GLY A 98 19.93 0.47 -1.29
C GLY A 98 19.99 -0.96 -1.81
N GLY A 99 18.89 -1.69 -1.68
CA GLY A 99 18.70 -2.97 -2.35
C GLY A 99 17.37 -3.01 -3.08
N GLN A 100 17.28 -3.93 -4.03
CA GLN A 100 16.06 -4.18 -4.79
C GLN A 100 15.66 -5.64 -4.66
N LEU A 101 14.42 -5.90 -4.25
CA LEU A 101 13.82 -7.22 -4.34
C LEU A 101 12.97 -7.28 -5.60
N ARG A 102 13.23 -8.22 -6.50
CA ARG A 102 12.53 -8.33 -7.78
C ARG A 102 12.39 -9.80 -8.17
N PRO A 103 11.42 -10.18 -9.01
CA PRO A 103 11.39 -11.51 -9.60
C PRO A 103 12.72 -11.82 -10.31
N LYS A 104 13.20 -13.06 -10.19
CA LYS A 104 14.40 -13.56 -10.90
C LYS A 104 14.16 -13.57 -12.41
N GLU A 105 12.97 -13.99 -12.82
CA GLU A 105 12.47 -13.87 -14.19
C GLU A 105 11.93 -12.45 -14.47
N SER A 106 11.47 -12.19 -15.70
CA SER A 106 11.10 -10.83 -16.10
C SER A 106 9.95 -10.21 -15.27
N GLY A 107 9.12 -11.02 -14.59
CA GLY A 107 8.00 -10.56 -13.76
C GLY A 107 6.97 -9.68 -14.50
N ARG A 108 6.97 -9.70 -15.83
CA ARG A 108 6.23 -8.75 -16.67
C ARG A 108 4.71 -8.95 -16.62
N PRO A 109 4.20 -10.20 -16.74
CA PRO A 109 2.78 -10.45 -16.57
C PRO A 109 2.30 -9.95 -15.21
N PHE A 110 3.11 -10.19 -14.18
CA PHE A 110 2.83 -9.76 -12.82
C PHE A 110 2.77 -8.22 -12.68
N GLY A 111 3.75 -7.49 -13.23
CA GLY A 111 3.69 -6.02 -13.25
C GLY A 111 2.51 -5.44 -14.04
N ARG A 112 2.06 -6.11 -15.11
CA ARG A 112 0.84 -5.72 -15.84
C ARG A 112 -0.42 -5.89 -14.98
N ILE A 113 -0.54 -7.01 -14.26
CA ILE A 113 -1.65 -7.25 -13.33
C ILE A 113 -1.67 -6.16 -12.25
N LEU A 114 -0.53 -5.88 -11.63
CA LEU A 114 -0.43 -4.81 -10.63
C LEU A 114 -0.84 -3.45 -11.22
N SER A 115 -0.45 -3.17 -12.46
CA SER A 115 -0.83 -1.93 -13.15
C SER A 115 -2.34 -1.83 -13.39
N VAL A 116 -2.98 -2.91 -13.83
CA VAL A 116 -4.45 -2.99 -13.98
C VAL A 116 -5.14 -2.76 -12.64
N LEU A 117 -4.57 -3.29 -11.55
CA LEU A 117 -5.07 -3.08 -10.20
C LEU A 117 -4.74 -1.70 -9.63
N GLY A 118 -4.25 -0.76 -10.44
CA GLY A 118 -4.07 0.64 -10.07
C GLY A 118 -2.68 1.00 -9.55
N VAL A 119 -1.69 0.10 -9.66
CA VAL A 119 -0.29 0.45 -9.35
C VAL A 119 0.31 1.24 -10.51
N PRO A 120 0.90 2.43 -10.29
CA PRO A 120 1.45 3.22 -11.38
C PRO A 120 2.70 2.58 -12.00
N VAL A 121 2.82 2.73 -13.33
CA VAL A 121 3.99 2.30 -14.12
C VAL A 121 4.93 3.47 -14.37
N GLY A 122 6.23 3.22 -14.29
CA GLY A 122 7.29 4.16 -14.58
C GLY A 122 7.96 4.72 -13.32
N LYS A 123 8.90 5.65 -13.55
CA LYS A 123 9.62 6.29 -12.44
C LYS A 123 8.59 6.94 -11.51
N PRO A 124 8.72 6.71 -10.19
CA PRO A 124 8.07 7.57 -9.23
C PRO A 124 8.73 8.92 -9.40
N LYS A 125 8.00 9.98 -9.08
CA LYS A 125 8.50 11.34 -9.03
C LYS A 125 8.14 12.23 -10.21
N SER A 126 6.88 12.67 -10.24
CA SER A 126 6.50 14.10 -10.29
C SER A 126 5.05 14.34 -10.72
N ARG A 127 4.37 13.36 -11.36
CA ARG A 127 3.05 13.62 -12.00
C ARG A 127 1.95 12.59 -11.76
N ALA A 128 2.25 11.38 -11.31
CA ALA A 128 1.19 10.40 -11.02
C ALA A 128 0.38 10.87 -9.80
N GLN A 129 -0.91 11.13 -9.97
CA GLN A 129 -1.83 11.38 -8.86
C GLN A 129 -1.83 10.11 -8.00
N LEU A 130 -1.34 10.23 -6.77
CA LEU A 130 -1.37 9.11 -5.83
C LEU A 130 -2.80 8.92 -5.36
N GLU A 131 -3.36 7.78 -5.72
CA GLU A 131 -4.67 7.36 -5.27
C GLU A 131 -4.62 5.91 -4.84
N LEU A 132 -5.43 5.55 -3.84
CA LEU A 132 -5.68 4.15 -3.55
C LEU A 132 -6.38 3.51 -4.76
N PRO A 133 -6.09 2.23 -5.06
CA PRO A 133 -6.78 1.50 -6.11
C PRO A 133 -8.31 1.63 -6.03
N PRO A 134 -9.02 1.75 -7.15
CA PRO A 134 -10.48 1.86 -7.15
C PRO A 134 -11.17 0.74 -6.36
N TYR A 135 -10.70 -0.50 -6.49
CA TYR A 135 -11.27 -1.64 -5.77
C TYR A 135 -11.11 -1.54 -4.25
N ILE A 136 -10.06 -0.88 -3.75
CA ILE A 136 -9.87 -0.59 -2.33
C ILE A 136 -10.86 0.48 -1.88
N MET A 137 -11.04 1.54 -2.66
CA MET A 137 -12.02 2.59 -2.35
C MET A 137 -13.45 2.06 -2.35
N ASP A 138 -13.78 1.13 -3.24
CA ASP A 138 -15.07 0.46 -3.26
C ASP A 138 -15.21 -0.54 -2.11
N ALA A 139 -14.14 -1.25 -1.74
CA ALA A 139 -14.12 -2.06 -0.52
C ALA A 139 -14.41 -1.20 0.72
N VAL A 140 -13.84 0.01 0.83
CA VAL A 140 -14.14 0.96 1.93
C VAL A 140 -15.63 1.31 2.00
N LYS A 141 -16.32 1.47 0.87
CA LYS A 141 -17.76 1.75 0.83
C LYS A 141 -18.59 0.54 1.29
N ARG A 142 -18.18 -0.67 0.92
CA ARG A 142 -18.92 -1.92 1.17
C ARG A 142 -18.57 -2.60 2.50
N ALA A 143 -17.48 -2.22 3.16
CA ALA A 143 -16.96 -2.89 4.35
C ALA A 143 -17.94 -3.01 5.53
N LYS A 144 -19.02 -2.21 5.55
CA LYS A 144 -20.10 -2.34 6.55
C LYS A 144 -20.99 -3.57 6.33
N THR A 145 -21.18 -3.98 5.08
CA THR A 145 -22.15 -5.03 4.69
C THR A 145 -21.49 -6.23 4.01
N ASP A 146 -20.23 -6.10 3.58
CA ASP A 146 -19.47 -7.13 2.88
C ASP A 146 -18.24 -7.55 3.72
N PRO A 147 -18.26 -8.74 4.36
CA PRO A 147 -17.15 -9.26 5.15
C PRO A 147 -15.86 -9.43 4.33
N LEU A 148 -15.99 -9.77 3.05
CA LEU A 148 -14.86 -9.98 2.15
C LEU A 148 -14.19 -8.64 1.78
N ALA A 149 -14.99 -7.59 1.62
CA ALA A 149 -14.47 -6.23 1.49
C ALA A 149 -13.70 -5.81 2.76
N MET A 150 -14.24 -6.09 3.96
CA MET A 150 -13.53 -5.80 5.22
C MET A 150 -12.21 -6.58 5.32
N GLN A 151 -12.20 -7.87 4.95
CA GLN A 151 -10.99 -8.68 4.96
C GLN A 151 -9.95 -8.15 3.98
N THR A 152 -10.36 -7.78 2.77
CA THR A 152 -9.50 -7.12 1.77
C THR A 152 -8.82 -5.88 2.33
N LEU A 153 -9.57 -5.03 3.04
CA LEU A 153 -9.02 -3.83 3.66
C LEU A 153 -8.06 -4.15 4.80
N ARG A 154 -8.34 -5.19 5.61
CA ARG A 154 -7.44 -5.65 6.68
C ARG A 154 -6.11 -6.10 6.10
N ASP A 155 -6.12 -6.96 5.09
CA ASP A 155 -4.92 -7.45 4.42
C ASP A 155 -4.11 -6.31 3.81
N PHE A 156 -4.78 -5.38 3.11
CA PHE A 156 -4.14 -4.22 2.51
C PHE A 156 -3.52 -3.30 3.58
N SER A 157 -4.28 -3.01 4.64
CA SER A 157 -3.83 -2.14 5.74
C SER A 157 -2.66 -2.76 6.50
N ALA A 158 -2.66 -4.07 6.74
CA ALA A 158 -1.60 -4.74 7.49
C ALA A 158 -0.23 -4.56 6.81
N VAL A 159 -0.18 -4.63 5.48
CA VAL A 159 1.04 -4.35 4.70
C VAL A 159 1.46 -2.90 4.85
N MET A 160 0.53 -1.95 4.66
CA MET A 160 0.81 -0.53 4.79
C MET A 160 1.35 -0.17 6.19
N LEU A 161 0.73 -0.69 7.26
CA LEU A 161 1.17 -0.48 8.64
C LEU A 161 2.57 -1.06 8.87
N LYS A 162 2.86 -2.26 8.35
CA LYS A 162 4.17 -2.94 8.52
C LYS A 162 5.32 -2.25 7.80
N LEU A 163 5.07 -1.65 6.63
CA LEU A 163 6.12 -1.05 5.79
C LEU A 163 6.44 0.39 6.14
N ARG A 164 5.39 1.20 6.39
CA ARG A 164 5.54 2.65 6.38
C ARG A 164 5.19 3.33 7.68
N LEU A 165 4.52 2.67 8.62
CA LEU A 165 4.37 3.22 9.95
C LEU A 165 5.57 2.85 10.80
N ARG A 166 6.57 3.73 10.78
CA ARG A 166 7.47 3.82 11.93
C ARG A 166 6.63 4.29 13.10
N THR A 167 6.26 3.39 14.00
CA THR A 167 5.92 3.76 15.36
C THR A 167 7.14 4.43 15.95
N ARG A 168 7.19 5.76 15.87
CA ARG A 168 8.05 6.49 16.78
C ARG A 168 7.31 6.47 18.10
N GLN A 169 7.73 5.60 19.02
CA GLN A 169 7.50 5.90 20.42
C GLN A 169 8.07 7.30 20.68
N PRO A 170 7.37 8.19 21.40
CA PRO A 170 7.99 9.42 21.85
C PRO A 170 9.08 9.06 22.88
N PRO A 171 10.36 9.45 22.70
CA PRO A 171 11.25 9.56 23.83
C PRO A 171 11.31 11.03 24.25
N ARG A 172 10.84 11.33 25.45
CA ARG A 172 11.46 12.33 26.35
C ARG A 172 10.75 12.29 27.70
N THR A 173 11.36 11.60 28.65
CA THR A 173 11.33 12.03 30.04
C THR A 173 12.03 13.38 30.10
N THR A 174 11.27 14.47 30.20
CA THR A 174 11.81 15.75 30.63
C THR A 174 11.94 15.73 32.16
N ALA A 175 12.95 16.39 32.71
CA ALA A 175 13.14 16.55 34.16
C ALA A 175 11.91 17.16 34.89
N ALA A 176 10.97 17.75 34.14
CA ALA A 176 9.76 18.41 34.63
C ALA A 176 8.48 17.54 34.62
N GLY A 177 8.58 16.21 34.41
CA GLY A 177 7.43 15.30 34.44
C GLY A 177 7.07 14.73 33.08
N VAL A 178 6.30 13.63 33.12
CA VAL A 178 6.00 12.77 31.96
C VAL A 178 4.94 13.44 31.10
N GLU A 179 5.36 14.06 30.00
CA GLU A 179 4.45 14.45 28.93
C GLU A 179 4.02 13.17 28.18
N LYS A 180 2.88 12.58 28.58
CA LYS A 180 2.26 11.44 27.88
C LYS A 180 1.82 11.88 26.49
N ARG A 181 2.74 11.89 25.52
CA ARG A 181 2.37 12.09 24.11
C ARG A 181 1.69 10.83 23.61
N SER A 182 0.44 10.95 23.17
CA SER A 182 -0.31 9.86 22.54
C SER A 182 0.51 9.25 21.39
N PRO A 183 0.54 7.92 21.25
CA PRO A 183 1.26 7.28 20.16
C PRO A 183 0.76 7.81 18.82
N PHE A 184 1.70 8.24 17.98
CA PHE A 184 1.41 8.69 16.63
C PHE A 184 2.17 7.84 15.63
N HIS A 185 1.55 7.69 14.47
CA HIS A 185 2.06 6.91 13.37
C HIS A 185 2.47 7.86 12.26
N LEU A 186 3.72 7.75 11.83
CA LEU A 186 4.24 8.51 10.70
C LEU A 186 4.08 7.68 9.44
N LEU A 187 3.25 8.16 8.52
CA LEU A 187 3.18 7.63 7.17
C LEU A 187 4.06 8.49 6.26
N GLU A 188 5.19 7.93 5.84
CA GLU A 188 6.02 8.56 4.80
C GLU A 188 5.25 8.54 3.48
N LEU A 189 4.83 9.71 3.00
CA LEU A 189 4.19 9.82 1.69
C LEU A 189 5.29 9.74 0.60
N PRO A 190 4.98 9.23 -0.60
CA PRO A 190 5.95 9.20 -1.68
C PRO A 190 6.49 10.59 -2.00
N GLU A 191 7.79 10.70 -2.31
CA GLU A 191 8.60 11.93 -2.32
C GLU A 191 8.16 13.05 -3.28
N SER A 192 7.05 12.90 -4.02
CA SER A 192 6.78 13.72 -5.21
C SER A 192 5.37 14.25 -5.38
N THR A 193 4.56 14.13 -4.36
CA THR A 193 3.23 14.74 -4.37
C THR A 193 3.35 16.24 -4.15
N ASN A 194 2.69 17.04 -4.98
CA ASN A 194 2.28 18.38 -4.54
C ASN A 194 1.40 18.24 -3.29
N LYS A 195 1.33 19.30 -2.47
CA LYS A 195 0.59 19.28 -1.19
C LYS A 195 -0.83 18.71 -1.34
N LYS A 196 -1.56 19.15 -2.38
CA LYS A 196 -2.95 18.72 -2.66
C LYS A 196 -3.07 17.22 -2.91
N SER A 197 -2.15 16.63 -3.68
CA SER A 197 -2.13 15.19 -3.96
C SER A 197 -1.74 14.39 -2.73
N ALA A 198 -0.78 14.91 -1.95
CA ALA A 198 -0.37 14.30 -0.68
C ALA A 198 -1.54 14.27 0.31
N GLU A 199 -2.27 15.38 0.43
CA GLU A 199 -3.46 15.49 1.27
C GLU A 199 -4.59 14.58 0.79
N LYS A 200 -4.87 14.53 -0.53
CA LYS A 200 -5.88 13.64 -1.10
C LYS A 200 -5.57 12.18 -0.78
N PHE A 201 -4.34 11.73 -1.04
CA PHE A 201 -3.91 10.37 -0.75
C PHE A 201 -3.95 10.07 0.75
N ALA A 202 -3.43 10.96 1.59
CA ALA A 202 -3.45 10.79 3.04
C ALA A 202 -4.87 10.70 3.60
N ARG A 203 -5.84 11.46 3.05
CA ARG A 203 -7.26 11.36 3.41
C ARG A 203 -7.86 10.01 3.01
N GLN A 204 -7.52 9.48 1.83
CA GLN A 204 -7.96 8.14 1.41
C GLN A 204 -7.41 7.06 2.35
N VAL A 205 -6.13 7.13 2.71
CA VAL A 205 -5.51 6.24 3.69
C VAL A 205 -6.16 6.36 5.06
N LEU A 206 -6.41 7.58 5.55
CA LEU A 206 -7.11 7.80 6.81
C LEU A 206 -8.51 7.16 6.80
N LYS A 207 -9.25 7.33 5.70
CA LYS A 207 -10.58 6.74 5.54
C LYS A 207 -10.51 5.21 5.63
N LEU A 208 -9.58 4.59 4.92
CA LEU A 208 -9.32 3.15 5.00
C LEU A 208 -9.00 2.71 6.43
N LEU A 209 -8.08 3.40 7.11
CA LEU A 209 -7.68 3.03 8.47
C LEU A 209 -8.81 3.17 9.48
N LYS A 210 -9.61 4.23 9.40
CA LYS A 210 -10.82 4.40 10.23
C LYS A 210 -11.81 3.26 10.01
N THR A 211 -12.00 2.83 8.76
CA THR A 211 -12.88 1.70 8.43
C THR A 211 -12.39 0.40 9.05
N VAL A 212 -11.09 0.10 8.99
CA VAL A 212 -10.51 -1.14 9.51
C VAL A 212 -10.45 -1.14 11.04
N SER A 213 -9.95 -0.06 11.65
CA SER A 213 -9.68 -0.04 13.09
C SER A 213 -10.90 0.32 13.93
N LYS A 214 -11.94 0.92 13.35
CA LYS A 214 -13.08 1.52 14.05
C LYS A 214 -12.66 2.54 15.13
N ARG A 215 -11.47 3.13 15.01
CA ARG A 215 -10.95 4.13 15.96
C ARG A 215 -11.02 5.51 15.33
N GLU A 216 -11.28 6.50 16.16
CA GLU A 216 -11.10 7.88 15.75
C GLU A 216 -9.61 8.19 15.54
N MET A 217 -9.34 8.92 14.46
CA MET A 217 -7.99 9.28 14.06
C MET A 217 -7.99 10.69 13.49
N THR A 218 -6.93 11.43 13.79
CA THR A 218 -6.64 12.73 13.14
C THR A 218 -5.49 12.57 12.16
N LEU A 219 -5.48 13.43 11.14
CA LEU A 219 -4.47 13.46 10.10
C LEU A 219 -3.92 14.88 9.97
N HIS A 220 -2.59 14.99 10.02
CA HIS A 220 -1.89 16.22 9.69
C HIS A 220 -0.87 15.93 8.60
N VAL A 221 -0.97 16.62 7.47
CA VAL A 221 0.03 16.54 6.40
C VAL A 221 0.99 17.72 6.54
N ARG A 222 2.29 17.44 6.64
CA ARG A 222 3.31 18.47 6.87
C ARG A 222 4.54 18.20 5.99
N PRO A 223 5.25 19.25 5.53
CA PRO A 223 6.53 19.06 4.87
C PRO A 223 7.56 18.58 5.91
N TYR A 224 8.44 17.65 5.51
CA TYR A 224 9.56 17.18 6.31
C TYR A 224 10.76 16.90 5.40
N ARG A 225 11.79 17.76 5.50
CA ARG A 225 12.88 17.81 4.51
C ARG A 225 12.28 17.97 3.11
N ASN A 226 12.70 17.16 2.15
CA ASN A 226 12.28 17.25 0.74
C ASN A 226 11.05 16.37 0.41
N ARG A 227 10.18 16.10 1.38
CA ARG A 227 9.00 15.22 1.21
C ARG A 227 7.83 15.62 2.11
N TRP A 228 6.65 15.11 1.79
CA TRP A 228 5.46 15.24 2.63
C TRP A 228 5.33 14.05 3.58
N MET A 229 4.87 14.32 4.79
CA MET A 229 4.60 13.33 5.82
C MET A 229 3.15 13.44 6.25
N ALA A 230 2.47 12.31 6.36
CA ALA A 230 1.17 12.22 7.01
C ALA A 230 1.38 11.73 8.45
N VAL A 231 1.05 12.57 9.42
CA VAL A 231 1.02 12.23 10.84
C VAL A 231 -0.39 11.79 11.18
N ILE A 232 -0.54 10.51 11.49
CA ILE A 232 -1.81 9.92 11.89
C ILE A 232 -1.77 9.70 13.40
N ARG A 233 -2.70 10.32 14.13
CA ARG A 233 -2.81 10.14 15.58
C ARG A 233 -4.07 9.36 15.90
N PHE A 234 -3.94 8.39 16.79
CA PHE A 234 -5.10 7.79 17.41
C PHE A 234 -5.68 8.77 18.42
N VAL A 235 -6.98 8.99 18.32
CA VAL A 235 -7.71 9.71 19.34
C VAL A 235 -8.04 8.69 20.41
N ASP A 236 -7.49 8.87 21.60
CA ASP A 236 -7.89 8.08 22.76
C ASP A 236 -9.30 8.55 23.20
N PRO A 237 -10.30 7.65 23.27
CA PRO A 237 -11.65 8.00 23.71
C PRO A 237 -11.68 8.73 25.07
N LEU A 238 -10.71 8.42 25.94
CA LEU A 238 -10.59 9.02 27.27
C LEU A 238 -10.05 10.47 27.23
N SER A 239 -9.61 10.96 26.08
CA SER A 239 -9.12 12.33 25.88
C SER A 239 -10.22 13.34 25.58
N ARG A 240 -11.47 12.91 25.48
CA ARG A 240 -12.62 13.82 25.32
C ARG A 240 -12.99 14.36 26.69
N SER A 241 -12.96 15.68 26.84
CA SER A 241 -13.58 16.34 27.99
C SER A 241 -15.10 16.11 27.95
N ALA A 242 -15.76 16.30 29.10
CA ALA A 242 -17.21 16.09 29.25
C ALA A 242 -18.06 16.93 28.27
N ASP A 243 -17.51 18.02 27.72
CA ASP A 243 -18.12 18.89 26.71
C ASP A 243 -17.87 18.42 25.25
N GLY A 244 -17.26 17.24 25.06
CA GLY A 244 -16.97 16.67 23.75
C GLY A 244 -15.79 17.30 23.02
N ARG A 245 -15.07 18.25 23.64
CA ARG A 245 -13.86 18.84 23.06
C ARG A 245 -12.64 17.96 23.30
N TYR A 246 -11.66 18.04 22.41
CA TYR A 246 -10.38 17.39 22.63
C TYR A 246 -9.52 18.28 23.51
N VAL A 247 -9.05 17.73 24.63
CA VAL A 247 -8.04 18.41 25.45
C VAL A 247 -6.75 18.41 24.62
N SER A 248 -6.44 19.55 24.01
CA SER A 248 -5.17 19.76 23.33
C SER A 248 -4.06 19.69 24.36
N SER A 249 -3.36 18.55 24.45
CA SER A 249 -2.03 18.51 25.07
C SER A 249 -1.12 19.42 24.24
N ARG A 250 -1.01 20.70 24.66
CA ARG A 250 -0.01 21.62 24.14
C ARG A 250 1.38 21.11 24.51
#